data_AF-A0A3D4BB07-F1
#
_entry.id   AF-A0A3D4BB07-F1
#
_cell.length_a   1.000
_cell.length_b   1.000
_cell.length_c   1.000
_cell.angle_alpha   90.00
_cell.angle_beta   90.00
_cell.angle_gamma   90.00
#
_symmetry.space_group_name_H-M   'P 1'
#
loop_
_entity.id
_entity.type
_entity.pdbx_description
1 polymer ?
#
loop_
_entity_poly.entity_id
_entity_poly.type
_entity_poly.pdbx_seq_one_letter_code
_entity_poly.pdbx_strand_id
1 'polypeptide(L)'
;AVNEPGTGVSMGSIWGDYDNDGYEDVFIYKWGFQRLFHNNGDRTFIDVTEASGLGRWMNATCAVWLDADRDGLLDLYIGGYFSEVHNL
;
A
#
# COMPACT_ATOMS: atom_id res chain seq x y z
N ALA A 1 -0.12 8.35 13.53
CA ALA A 1 0.61 8.93 12.39
C ALA A 1 1.14 7.77 11.56
N VAL A 2 1.29 7.88 10.23
CA VAL A 2 1.68 6.74 9.38
C VAL A 2 3.11 6.24 9.64
N ASN A 3 3.99 7.13 10.12
CA ASN A 3 5.34 6.79 10.56
C ASN A 3 5.36 6.56 12.08
N GLU A 4 5.85 5.39 12.47
CA GLU A 4 5.95 4.96 13.87
C GLU A 4 7.32 4.28 14.10
N PRO A 5 7.89 4.35 15.32
CA PRO A 5 9.12 3.64 15.62
C PRO A 5 9.03 2.15 15.25
N GLY A 6 10.04 1.64 14.56
CA GLY A 6 10.09 0.24 14.13
C GLY A 6 9.24 -0.10 12.90
N THR A 7 8.47 0.85 12.32
CA THR A 7 7.65 0.57 11.13
C THR A 7 8.23 1.13 9.81
N GLY A 8 9.41 1.73 9.90
CA GLY A 8 10.08 2.37 8.77
C GLY A 8 9.48 3.73 8.39
N VAL A 9 9.88 4.26 7.24
CA VAL A 9 9.56 5.63 6.80
C VAL A 9 8.78 5.66 5.49
N SER A 10 7.75 6.50 5.43
CA SER A 10 6.99 6.75 4.19
C SER A 10 7.86 7.40 3.12
N MET A 11 7.77 6.86 1.91
CA MET A 11 8.51 7.33 0.74
C MET A 11 7.62 8.09 -0.24
N GLY A 12 6.32 7.77 -0.28
CA GLY A 12 5.32 8.48 -1.05
C GLY A 12 3.95 7.81 -0.95
N SER A 13 3.00 8.31 -1.73
CA SER A 13 1.63 7.79 -1.81
C SER A 13 1.15 7.77 -3.25
N ILE A 14 0.29 6.80 -3.56
CA ILE A 14 -0.48 6.75 -4.80
C ILE A 14 -1.96 6.54 -4.46
N TRP A 15 -2.83 7.12 -5.27
CA TRP A 15 -4.27 7.05 -5.14
C TRP A 15 -4.85 6.19 -6.27
N GLY A 16 -5.84 5.38 -5.95
CA GLY A 16 -6.58 4.55 -6.91
C GLY A 16 -7.79 3.91 -6.25
N ASP A 17 -8.92 3.87 -6.95
CA ASP A 17 -10.12 3.11 -6.59
C ASP A 17 -9.89 1.62 -6.92
N TYR A 18 -9.33 0.85 -5.98
CA TYR A 18 -8.89 -0.52 -6.29
C TYR A 18 -10.02 -1.54 -6.24
N ASP A 19 -11.10 -1.24 -5.53
CA ASP A 19 -12.27 -2.11 -5.40
C ASP A 19 -13.52 -1.62 -6.15
N ASN A 20 -13.38 -0.58 -6.98
CA ASN A 20 -14.41 -0.01 -7.84
C ASN A 20 -15.67 0.45 -7.07
N ASP A 21 -15.49 0.94 -5.85
CA ASP A 21 -16.59 1.44 -5.04
C ASP A 21 -16.95 2.91 -5.34
N GLY A 22 -16.15 3.57 -6.20
CA GLY A 22 -16.30 4.95 -6.62
C GLY A 22 -15.57 5.96 -5.72
N TYR A 23 -14.77 5.49 -4.76
CA TYR A 23 -13.97 6.30 -3.87
C TYR A 23 -12.48 5.97 -4.00
N GLU A 24 -11.66 7.00 -4.19
CA GLU A 24 -10.21 6.80 -4.29
C GLU A 24 -9.62 6.34 -2.96
N ASP A 25 -8.97 5.17 -2.95
CA ASP A 25 -8.18 4.64 -1.85
C ASP A 25 -6.76 5.18 -1.87
N VAL A 26 -6.01 4.98 -0.78
CA VAL A 26 -4.61 5.42 -0.71
C VAL A 26 -3.67 4.31 -0.27
N PHE A 27 -2.68 4.04 -1.11
CA PHE A 27 -1.52 3.22 -0.78
C PHE A 27 -0.33 4.12 -0.47
N ILE A 28 0.31 3.87 0.67
CA ILE A 28 1.53 4.57 1.10
C ILE A 28 2.67 3.56 1.05
N TYR A 29 3.56 3.74 0.08
CA TYR A 29 4.76 2.93 -0.01
C TYR A 29 5.84 3.48 0.92
N LYS A 30 6.52 2.56 1.61
CA LYS A 30 7.47 2.85 2.69
C LYS A 30 8.78 2.10 2.47
N TRP A 31 9.86 2.66 3.01
CA TRP A 31 11.00 1.88 3.43
C TRP A 31 10.65 1.24 4.78
N GLY A 32 9.96 0.09 4.76
CA GLY A 32 9.35 -0.49 5.95
C GLY A 32 8.10 -1.33 5.69
N PHE A 33 7.17 -1.33 6.64
CA PHE A 33 5.86 -1.95 6.48
C PHE A 33 4.95 -1.05 5.64
N GLN A 34 4.44 -1.55 4.52
CA GLN A 34 3.57 -0.77 3.63
C GLN A 34 2.24 -0.45 4.32
N ARG A 35 1.47 0.51 3.80
CA ARG A 35 0.14 0.81 4.33
C ARG A 35 -0.87 0.99 3.21
N LEU A 36 -2.02 0.32 3.33
CA LEU A 36 -3.16 0.48 2.44
C LEU A 36 -4.37 0.92 3.27
N PHE A 37 -5.01 2.01 2.83
CA PHE A 37 -6.20 2.55 3.47
C PHE A 37 -7.34 2.58 2.47
N HIS A 38 -8.43 1.91 2.82
CA HIS A 38 -9.67 1.94 2.06
C HIS A 38 -10.51 3.17 2.45
N ASN A 39 -11.09 3.85 1.46
CA ASN A 39 -11.90 5.04 1.65
C ASN A 39 -13.37 4.67 1.84
N ASN A 40 -13.93 4.91 3.03
CA ASN A 40 -15.31 4.48 3.33
C ASN A 40 -16.40 5.37 2.67
N GLY A 41 -16.03 6.33 1.82
CA GLY A 41 -16.95 7.26 1.15
C GLY A 41 -17.54 8.36 2.04
N ASP A 42 -17.25 8.34 3.34
CA ASP A 42 -17.78 9.27 4.35
C ASP A 42 -16.71 10.20 4.94
N ARG A 43 -15.60 10.37 4.19
CA ARG A 43 -14.38 11.12 4.60
C ARG A 43 -13.58 10.43 5.71
N THR A 44 -13.85 9.16 5.98
CA THR A 44 -13.02 8.33 6.84
C THR A 44 -12.29 7.27 6.01
N PHE A 45 -11.25 6.71 6.61
CA PHE A 45 -10.46 5.63 6.01
C PHE A 45 -10.32 4.50 7.01
N ILE A 46 -10.28 3.26 6.52
CA ILE A 46 -9.95 2.07 7.30
C ILE A 46 -8.62 1.49 6.85
N ASP A 47 -7.75 1.15 7.81
CA ASP A 47 -6.46 0.50 7.53
C ASP A 47 -6.72 -0.98 7.21
N VAL A 48 -6.48 -1.36 5.95
CA VAL A 48 -6.69 -2.72 5.42
C VAL A 48 -5.36 -3.42 5.12
N THR A 49 -4.25 -2.91 5.65
CA THR A 49 -2.88 -3.40 5.36
C THR A 49 -2.70 -4.89 5.65
N GLU A 50 -3.16 -5.35 6.81
CA GLU A 50 -3.05 -6.77 7.19
C GLU A 50 -3.99 -7.65 6.36
N ALA A 51 -5.24 -7.19 6.17
CA ALA A 51 -6.25 -7.92 5.41
C ALA A 51 -5.88 -8.10 3.92
N SER A 52 -5.12 -7.15 3.36
CA SER A 52 -4.60 -7.18 1.98
C SER A 52 -3.29 -7.97 1.82
N GLY A 53 -2.72 -8.49 2.91
CA GLY A 53 -1.43 -9.20 2.87
C GLY A 53 -0.21 -8.29 2.61
N LEU A 54 -0.38 -6.97 2.76
CA LEU A 54 0.66 -5.95 2.58
C LEU A 54 1.47 -5.67 3.86
N GLY A 55 1.11 -6.29 4.99
CA GLY A 55 1.78 -6.22 6.30
C GLY A 55 3.21 -6.80 6.36
N ARG A 56 3.97 -6.73 5.27
CA ARG A 56 5.35 -7.24 5.18
C ARG A 56 6.35 -6.10 5.02
N TRP A 57 7.56 -6.32 5.55
CA TRP A 57 8.66 -5.38 5.35
C TRP A 57 9.16 -5.42 3.91
N MET A 58 9.21 -4.26 3.26
CA MET A 58 9.85 -4.07 1.96
C MET A 58 10.47 -2.68 1.90
N ASN A 59 11.64 -2.56 1.26
CA ASN A 59 12.23 -1.26 0.98
C ASN A 59 11.68 -0.75 -0.36
N ALA A 60 10.42 -0.30 -0.35
CA ALA A 60 9.72 0.14 -1.55
C ALA A 60 10.23 1.51 -2.03
N THR A 61 10.50 1.62 -3.32
CA THR A 61 10.99 2.83 -3.99
C THR A 61 9.94 3.45 -4.91
N CYS A 62 9.01 2.64 -5.41
CA CYS A 62 7.91 3.07 -6.27
C CYS A 62 6.72 2.11 -6.15
N ALA A 63 5.55 2.60 -6.55
CA ALA A 63 4.35 1.79 -6.71
C ALA A 63 3.51 2.35 -7.86
N VAL A 64 2.67 1.50 -8.46
CA VAL A 64 1.71 1.90 -9.50
C VAL A 64 0.45 1.05 -9.40
N TRP A 65 -0.69 1.71 -9.61
CA TRP A 65 -1.98 1.06 -9.85
C TRP A 65 -2.17 0.87 -11.36
N LEU A 66 -2.56 -0.32 -11.78
CA LEU A 66 -2.95 -0.62 -13.16
C LEU A 66 -3.87 -1.84 -13.21
N ASP A 67 -4.79 -1.86 -14.16
CA ASP A 67 -5.55 -3.06 -14.50
C ASP A 67 -4.69 -3.96 -15.43
N ALA A 68 -3.89 -4.85 -14.84
CA ALA A 68 -2.89 -5.61 -15.58
C ALA A 68 -3.47 -6.86 -16.24
N ASP A 69 -4.45 -7.50 -15.60
CA ASP A 69 -5.10 -8.71 -16.12
C ASP A 69 -6.41 -8.45 -16.88
N ARG A 70 -6.88 -7.19 -16.89
CA ARG A 70 -8.08 -6.71 -17.60
C ARG A 70 -9.38 -7.21 -17.00
N ASP A 71 -9.41 -7.48 -15.70
CA ASP A 71 -10.64 -7.78 -14.97
C ASP A 71 -11.44 -6.53 -14.58
N GLY A 72 -10.84 -5.34 -14.75
CA GLY A 72 -11.44 -4.05 -14.47
C GLY A 72 -11.23 -3.56 -13.05
N LEU A 73 -10.54 -4.31 -12.20
CA LEU A 73 -10.05 -3.89 -10.89
C LEU A 73 -8.59 -3.43 -11.02
N LEU A 74 -8.17 -2.49 -10.18
CA LEU A 74 -6.77 -2.04 -10.20
C LEU A 74 -5.88 -3.01 -9.41
N ASP A 75 -4.82 -3.49 -10.06
CA ASP A 75 -3.73 -4.23 -9.44
C ASP A 75 -2.67 -3.28 -8.86
N LEU A 76 -2.09 -3.70 -7.73
CA LEU A 76 -0.97 -3.00 -7.10
C LEU A 76 0.38 -3.63 -7.48
N TYR A 77 1.22 -2.87 -8.19
CA TYR A 77 2.61 -3.23 -8.45
C TYR A 77 3.55 -2.38 -7.60
N ILE A 78 4.39 -3.04 -6.80
CA ILE A 78 5.34 -2.38 -5.89
C ILE A 78 6.76 -2.72 -6.33
N GLY A 79 7.55 -1.68 -6.63
CA GLY A 79 8.97 -1.80 -6.93
C GLY A 79 9.80 -1.49 -5.69
N GLY A 80 10.74 -2.37 -5.39
CA GLY A 80 11.63 -2.22 -4.24
C GLY A 80 12.58 -3.40 -4.12
N TYR A 81 13.34 -3.41 -3.05
CA TYR A 81 14.23 -4.51 -2.71
C TYR A 81 13.90 -5.06 -1.33
N PHE A 82 14.14 -6.35 -1.15
CA PHE A 82 14.06 -6.96 0.17
C PHE A 82 15.31 -6.57 0.97
N SER A 83 15.15 -6.37 2.28
CA SER A 83 16.30 -6.45 3.16
C SER A 83 16.68 -7.93 3.25
N GLU A 84 17.90 -8.30 2.85
CA GLU A 84 18.44 -9.66 3.06
C GLU A 84 18.54 -9.99 4.57
N VAL A 85 18.43 -8.99 5.45
CA VAL A 85 18.59 -9.12 6.91
C VAL A 85 17.24 -9.22 7.63
N HIS A 86 16.33 -10.04 7.11
CA HIS A 86 15.26 -10.69 7.90
C HIS A 86 15.49 -12.21 7.99
N ASN A 87 16.75 -12.64 7.99
CA ASN A 87 17.15 -13.78 8.81
C ASN A 87 17.42 -13.21 10.21
N LEU A 88 16.57 -13.59 11.18
CA LEU A 88 16.72 -13.26 12.59
C LEU A 88 18.16 -13.44 13.10
#